data_AF-A0A9P6RYM9-F1
#
_entry.id   AF-A0A9P6RYM9-F1
#
_cell.length_a   1.000
_cell.length_b   1.000
_cell.length_c   1.000
_cell.angle_alpha   90.00
_cell.angle_beta   90.00
_cell.angle_gamma   90.00
#
_symmetry.space_group_name_H-M   'P 1'
#
loop_
_entity.id
_entity.type
_entity.pdbx_description
1 polymer ?
#
loop_
_entity_poly.entity_id
_entity_poly.type
_entity_poly.pdbx_seq_one_letter_code
_entity_poly.pdbx_strand_id
1 'polypeptide(L)'
;MEDRDVSSMMKRVEFEELAQELISRVEAPLKKVLEDAGMTVEDIDSVEVVGGSTRIPALKERILGFFGKDISSTLNQDEATARAQYAEPESIPAGINPWVGRFSIKKVEPVNGEAACVKVKARINIHGVLTVESAYVVEEVVKEELVDEKEGGAEDLDAPLTRKVKKLVKKGDLPVVSATSSLDRSLINELREKEMEMIASDKLVVDTEMAKNSLEEFIYDTRSKVNGGILKDYINPADKEKFIADLNDAENWLYDEGDEATKSVYTAKLAELQVIGGPVIQRYREAEARPTAARELRETINQLMSQATSSEDKYAHIPEAEKNSIVEKCSKAQTWIENKEERQSMMKKYEVPVITSAEIRKQRDDIVYFATPILNKPKPKPVVVETPEQSAPASPEPKASPETKHDDSKDMDID
;
A
#
# COMPACT_ATOMS: atom_id res chain seq x y z
N MET A 1 21.12 -36.92 -23.40
CA MET A 1 21.70 -35.68 -23.96
C MET A 1 23.10 -36.03 -24.40
N GLU A 2 23.54 -35.55 -25.57
CA GLU A 2 24.96 -35.63 -25.89
C GLU A 2 25.66 -34.52 -25.09
N ASP A 3 26.50 -34.89 -24.12
CA ASP A 3 27.31 -33.97 -23.32
C ASP A 3 28.32 -33.26 -24.23
N ARG A 4 27.84 -32.25 -24.96
CA ARG A 4 28.63 -31.43 -25.86
C ARG A 4 28.58 -29.99 -25.40
N ASP A 5 29.71 -29.53 -24.89
CA ASP A 5 29.92 -28.12 -24.65
C ASP A 5 30.12 -27.38 -25.98
N VAL A 6 29.39 -26.27 -26.15
CA VAL A 6 29.56 -25.37 -27.28
C VAL A 6 30.29 -24.10 -26.83
N SER A 7 31.29 -23.69 -27.59
CA SER A 7 32.02 -22.43 -27.38
C SER A 7 32.16 -21.73 -28.72
N SER A 8 31.75 -20.45 -28.76
CA SER A 8 31.83 -19.60 -29.93
C SER A 8 32.02 -18.14 -29.49
N MET A 9 32.48 -17.30 -30.42
CA MET A 9 32.65 -15.87 -30.23
C MET A 9 32.01 -15.14 -31.41
N MET A 10 31.31 -14.05 -31.13
CA MET A 10 30.76 -13.17 -32.15
C MET A 10 31.31 -11.76 -31.93
N LYS A 11 31.85 -11.17 -32.99
CA LYS A 11 32.28 -9.77 -32.95
C LYS A 11 31.08 -8.84 -33.14
N ARG A 12 31.18 -7.62 -32.64
CA ARG A 12 30.15 -6.59 -32.84
C ARG A 12 29.79 -6.41 -34.32
N VAL A 13 30.79 -6.33 -35.19
CA VAL A 13 30.59 -6.14 -36.63
C VAL A 13 29.77 -7.28 -37.24
N GLU A 14 30.07 -8.52 -36.85
CA GLU A 14 29.32 -9.70 -37.33
C GLU A 14 27.86 -9.65 -36.83
N PHE A 15 27.62 -9.23 -35.59
CA PHE A 15 26.27 -9.01 -35.07
C PHE A 15 25.51 -7.91 -35.85
N GLU A 16 26.16 -6.78 -36.10
CA GLU A 16 25.58 -5.64 -36.80
C GLU A 16 25.27 -5.99 -38.26
N GLU A 17 26.13 -6.75 -38.93
CA GLU A 17 25.87 -7.30 -40.27
C GLU A 17 24.66 -8.22 -40.28
N LEU A 18 24.55 -9.14 -39.32
CA LEU A 18 23.41 -10.05 -39.20
C LEU A 18 22.10 -9.30 -38.89
N ALA A 19 22.17 -8.21 -38.13
CA ALA A 19 21.02 -7.40 -37.73
C ALA A 19 20.74 -6.20 -38.65
N GLN A 20 21.53 -6.01 -39.71
CA GLN A 20 21.54 -4.80 -40.52
C GLN A 20 20.15 -4.48 -41.09
N GLU A 21 19.41 -5.49 -41.54
CA GLU A 21 18.06 -5.31 -42.05
C GLU A 21 17.13 -4.74 -40.97
N LEU A 22 17.18 -5.26 -39.74
CA LEU A 22 16.36 -4.79 -38.63
C LEU A 22 16.74 -3.38 -38.20
N ILE A 23 18.04 -3.10 -38.09
CA ILE A 23 18.55 -1.76 -37.78
C ILE A 23 18.12 -0.78 -38.87
N SER A 24 18.11 -1.20 -40.14
CA SER A 24 17.73 -0.35 -41.28
C SER A 24 16.28 0.14 -41.22
N ARG A 25 15.39 -0.58 -40.52
CA ARG A 25 13.96 -0.25 -40.44
C ARG A 25 13.63 0.91 -39.51
N VAL A 26 14.55 1.37 -38.64
CA VAL A 26 14.26 2.48 -37.72
C VAL A 26 13.99 3.81 -38.43
N GLU A 27 14.58 4.06 -39.60
CA GLU A 27 14.40 5.31 -40.32
C GLU A 27 12.97 5.55 -40.81
N ALA A 28 12.26 4.49 -41.23
CA ALA A 28 10.93 4.65 -41.82
C ALA A 28 9.90 5.20 -40.80
N PRO A 29 9.80 4.66 -39.56
CA PRO A 29 9.01 5.27 -38.49
C PRO A 29 9.41 6.70 -38.14
N LEU A 30 10.71 7.02 -38.12
CA LEU A 30 11.19 8.37 -37.80
C LEU A 30 10.81 9.40 -38.88
N LYS A 31 10.86 9.01 -40.17
CA LYS A 31 10.35 9.86 -41.27
C LYS A 31 8.85 10.06 -41.15
N LYS A 32 8.11 8.97 -40.90
CA LYS A 32 6.66 9.01 -40.80
C LYS A 32 6.17 9.89 -39.66
N VAL A 33 6.79 9.84 -38.48
CA VAL A 33 6.34 10.66 -37.34
C VAL A 33 6.54 12.16 -37.59
N LEU A 34 7.60 12.55 -38.30
CA LEU A 34 7.81 13.94 -38.69
C LEU A 34 6.76 14.41 -39.71
N GLU A 35 6.44 13.55 -40.70
CA GLU A 35 5.38 13.80 -41.68
C GLU A 35 4.02 13.94 -41.02
N ASP A 36 3.64 13.00 -40.14
CA ASP A 36 2.38 13.00 -39.41
C ASP A 36 2.26 14.24 -38.47
N ALA A 37 3.38 14.71 -37.92
CA ALA A 37 3.44 15.91 -37.07
C ALA A 37 3.51 17.22 -37.89
N GLY A 38 3.77 17.15 -39.20
CA GLY A 38 4.01 18.33 -40.03
C GLY A 38 5.26 19.11 -39.63
N MET A 39 6.27 18.44 -39.07
CA MET A 39 7.51 19.02 -38.55
C MET A 39 8.71 18.58 -39.39
N THR A 40 9.77 19.38 -39.39
CA THR A 40 11.08 18.96 -39.92
C THR A 40 12.02 18.55 -38.79
N VAL A 41 13.19 18.01 -39.15
CA VAL A 41 14.21 17.61 -38.17
C VAL A 41 14.71 18.83 -37.37
N GLU A 42 14.73 20.00 -37.99
CA GLU A 42 15.17 21.25 -37.38
C GLU A 42 14.27 21.66 -36.20
N ASP A 43 12.96 21.38 -36.30
CA ASP A 43 11.95 21.72 -35.30
C ASP A 43 12.06 20.87 -34.01
N ILE A 44 12.89 19.84 -33.98
CA ILE A 44 13.01 18.90 -32.85
C ILE A 44 14.06 19.38 -31.85
N ASP A 45 13.69 19.89 -30.69
CA ASP A 45 14.66 20.41 -29.71
C ASP A 45 15.60 19.35 -29.13
N SER A 46 15.07 18.16 -28.82
CA SER A 46 15.83 17.07 -28.21
C SER A 46 15.31 15.71 -28.63
N VAL A 47 16.20 14.72 -28.63
CA VAL A 47 15.88 13.31 -28.94
C VAL A 47 16.17 12.47 -27.71
N GLU A 48 15.12 11.92 -27.09
CA GLU A 48 15.25 11.02 -25.94
C GLU A 48 15.02 9.57 -26.39
N VAL A 49 15.91 8.65 -25.98
CA VAL A 49 15.80 7.22 -26.29
C VAL A 49 15.48 6.39 -25.05
N VAL A 50 14.44 5.54 -25.16
CA VAL A 50 13.93 4.68 -24.07
C VAL A 50 13.84 3.22 -24.54
N GLY A 51 14.05 2.27 -23.62
CA GLY A 51 13.97 0.84 -23.85
C GLY A 51 15.34 0.17 -24.10
N GLY A 52 15.52 -1.04 -23.57
CA GLY A 52 16.82 -1.72 -23.53
C GLY A 52 17.52 -1.90 -24.88
N SER A 53 16.78 -2.12 -25.96
CA SER A 53 17.35 -2.29 -27.31
C SER A 53 17.99 -1.02 -27.86
N THR A 54 17.63 0.17 -27.36
CA THR A 54 18.27 1.44 -27.74
C THR A 54 19.70 1.56 -27.25
N ARG A 55 20.19 0.62 -26.42
CA ARG A 55 21.59 0.55 -25.97
C ARG A 55 22.55 0.05 -27.05
N ILE A 56 22.04 -0.53 -28.16
CA ILE A 56 22.86 -1.02 -29.28
C ILE A 56 23.52 0.19 -30.00
N PRO A 57 24.86 0.25 -30.10
CA PRO A 57 25.57 1.38 -30.73
C PRO A 57 25.13 1.70 -32.16
N ALA A 58 25.04 0.71 -33.04
CA ALA A 58 24.60 0.92 -34.42
C ALA A 58 23.18 1.51 -34.53
N LEU A 59 22.29 1.20 -33.58
CA LEU A 59 20.94 1.78 -33.55
C LEU A 59 20.99 3.24 -33.09
N LYS A 60 21.80 3.55 -32.07
CA LYS A 60 22.03 4.93 -31.60
C LYS A 60 22.64 5.80 -32.68
N GLU A 61 23.68 5.33 -33.35
CA GLU A 61 24.35 6.02 -34.45
C GLU A 61 23.38 6.31 -35.60
N ARG A 62 22.46 5.37 -35.89
CA ARG A 62 21.46 5.58 -36.93
C ARG A 62 20.40 6.60 -36.56
N ILE A 63 19.94 6.62 -35.31
CA ILE A 63 18.99 7.63 -34.80
C ILE A 63 19.67 9.01 -34.77
N LEU A 64 20.91 9.07 -34.26
CA LEU A 64 21.75 10.26 -34.26
C LEU A 64 21.94 10.79 -35.68
N GLY A 65 22.29 9.92 -36.63
CA GLY A 65 22.48 10.27 -38.03
C GLY A 65 21.20 10.74 -38.73
N PHE A 66 20.03 10.26 -38.30
CA PHE A 66 18.74 10.69 -38.83
C PHE A 66 18.37 12.11 -38.35
N PHE A 67 18.50 12.39 -37.05
CA PHE A 67 18.12 13.69 -36.49
C PHE A 67 19.24 14.74 -36.56
N GLY A 68 20.50 14.33 -36.75
CA GLY A 68 21.66 15.22 -36.69
C GLY A 68 21.84 15.91 -35.33
N LYS A 69 21.23 15.38 -34.27
CA LYS A 69 21.21 15.93 -32.90
C LYS A 69 21.61 14.86 -31.91
N ASP A 70 22.32 15.25 -30.84
CA ASP A 70 22.73 14.34 -29.78
C ASP A 70 21.51 13.67 -29.13
N ILE A 71 21.63 12.36 -28.93
CA ILE A 71 20.61 11.58 -28.23
C ILE A 71 20.83 11.65 -26.72
N SER A 72 19.74 11.89 -26.01
CA SER A 72 19.71 11.96 -24.56
C SER A 72 19.03 10.71 -23.98
N SER A 73 19.33 10.44 -22.71
CA SER A 73 18.79 9.32 -21.94
C SER A 73 18.48 9.75 -20.51
N THR A 74 18.00 10.98 -20.37
CA THR A 74 17.75 11.61 -19.05
C THR A 74 16.53 11.02 -18.35
N LEU A 75 15.65 10.35 -19.10
CA LEU A 75 14.52 9.60 -18.59
C LEU A 75 14.95 8.20 -18.10
N ASN A 76 14.40 7.76 -16.96
CA ASN A 76 14.63 6.42 -16.44
C ASN A 76 14.17 5.36 -17.48
N GLN A 77 15.12 4.57 -17.98
CA GLN A 77 14.92 3.66 -19.10
C GLN A 77 14.06 2.43 -18.77
N ASP A 78 13.74 2.21 -17.49
CA ASP A 78 13.00 1.03 -17.02
C ASP A 78 11.52 1.31 -16.71
N GLU A 79 11.03 2.56 -16.81
CA GLU A 79 9.63 2.89 -16.50
C GLU A 79 9.04 3.98 -17.41
N ALA A 80 8.65 3.61 -18.64
CA ALA A 80 7.64 4.34 -19.41
C ALA A 80 7.04 3.42 -20.51
N THR A 81 5.73 3.22 -20.50
CA THR A 81 5.00 2.53 -21.58
C THR A 81 3.74 3.30 -21.92
N ALA A 82 3.61 3.75 -23.17
CA ALA A 82 2.37 4.28 -23.74
C ALA A 82 1.95 3.39 -24.91
N ARG A 83 0.65 3.09 -25.00
CA ARG A 83 0.04 2.37 -26.13
C ARG A 83 -0.81 3.35 -26.95
N ALA A 84 -0.73 3.25 -28.27
CA ALA A 84 -1.59 3.96 -29.23
C ALA A 84 -2.01 3.03 -30.38
N GLN A 85 -3.11 3.40 -31.05
CA GLN A 85 -3.79 2.67 -32.12
C GLN A 85 -3.84 3.53 -33.41
N TYR A 86 -4.00 2.87 -34.57
CA TYR A 86 -4.03 3.48 -35.90
C TYR A 86 -5.21 4.44 -36.15
N ALA A 87 -4.89 5.58 -36.77
CA ALA A 87 -5.83 6.60 -37.22
C ALA A 87 -6.47 6.31 -38.61
N GLU A 88 -5.82 5.50 -39.47
CA GLU A 88 -6.27 5.24 -40.85
C GLU A 88 -6.32 3.73 -41.19
N PRO A 89 -7.51 3.12 -41.21
CA PRO A 89 -7.67 1.66 -41.36
C PRO A 89 -7.31 1.07 -42.72
N GLU A 90 -7.06 1.89 -43.74
CA GLU A 90 -6.76 1.45 -45.11
C GLU A 90 -5.28 1.10 -45.30
N SER A 91 -4.43 1.53 -44.36
CA SER A 91 -2.98 1.30 -44.33
C SER A 91 -2.56 0.02 -43.58
N ILE A 92 -3.55 -0.76 -43.12
CA ILE A 92 -3.32 -1.89 -42.24
C ILE A 92 -2.84 -3.12 -43.05
N PRO A 93 -1.76 -3.84 -42.63
CA PRO A 93 -1.29 -5.06 -43.29
C PRO A 93 -2.39 -6.11 -43.54
N ALA A 94 -2.32 -6.78 -44.69
CA ALA A 94 -3.30 -7.80 -45.08
C ALA A 94 -3.44 -8.89 -44.00
N GLY A 95 -4.68 -9.12 -43.54
CA GLY A 95 -5.01 -10.09 -42.48
C GLY A 95 -5.53 -9.47 -41.19
N ILE A 96 -5.52 -8.15 -41.06
CA ILE A 96 -6.11 -7.47 -39.90
C ILE A 96 -7.60 -7.25 -40.12
N ASN A 97 -8.40 -7.61 -39.12
CA ASN A 97 -9.85 -7.43 -39.13
C ASN A 97 -10.19 -5.93 -39.16
N PRO A 98 -10.88 -5.41 -40.21
CA PRO A 98 -11.21 -3.99 -40.31
C PRO A 98 -12.25 -3.54 -39.28
N TRP A 99 -12.89 -4.49 -38.58
CA TRP A 99 -13.93 -4.22 -37.58
C TRP A 99 -13.32 -4.07 -36.18
N VAL A 100 -13.32 -2.84 -35.66
CA VAL A 100 -12.92 -2.54 -34.26
C VAL A 100 -13.94 -3.09 -33.25
N GLY A 101 -15.19 -3.18 -33.65
CA GLY A 101 -16.29 -3.75 -32.88
C GLY A 101 -17.62 -3.54 -33.59
N ARG A 102 -18.62 -4.32 -33.21
CA ARG A 102 -20.00 -4.20 -33.69
C ARG A 102 -20.89 -3.77 -32.53
N PHE A 103 -21.52 -2.61 -32.65
CA PHE A 103 -22.44 -2.07 -31.66
C PHE A 103 -23.87 -2.11 -32.21
N SER A 104 -24.76 -2.81 -31.53
CA SER A 104 -26.16 -2.97 -31.92
C SER A 104 -27.06 -2.23 -30.94
N ILE A 105 -27.73 -1.18 -31.41
CA ILE A 105 -28.75 -0.46 -30.65
C ILE A 105 -30.07 -1.22 -30.83
N LYS A 106 -30.65 -1.69 -29.73
CA LYS A 106 -31.88 -2.50 -29.76
C LYS A 106 -33.09 -1.67 -29.33
N LYS A 107 -34.28 -2.16 -29.70
CA LYS A 107 -35.59 -1.58 -29.31
C LYS A 107 -35.80 -0.13 -29.77
N VAL A 108 -35.39 0.19 -30.99
CA VAL A 108 -35.72 1.49 -31.61
C VAL A 108 -37.15 1.41 -32.15
N GLU A 109 -38.05 2.20 -31.59
CA GLU A 109 -39.45 2.27 -32.01
C GLU A 109 -39.73 3.59 -32.73
N PRO A 110 -40.63 3.64 -33.73
CA PRO A 110 -41.01 4.87 -34.42
C PRO A 110 -41.60 5.91 -33.45
N VAL A 111 -41.31 7.18 -33.69
CA VAL A 111 -41.91 8.31 -32.95
C VAL A 111 -43.01 8.91 -33.82
N ASN A 112 -44.24 8.99 -33.32
CA ASN A 112 -45.39 9.57 -34.03
C ASN A 112 -45.66 8.97 -35.43
N GLY A 113 -45.32 7.70 -35.64
CA GLY A 113 -45.46 7.03 -36.94
C GLY A 113 -44.32 7.30 -37.93
N GLU A 114 -43.32 8.09 -37.52
CA GLU A 114 -42.14 8.44 -38.32
C GLU A 114 -40.86 7.81 -37.75
N ALA A 115 -39.79 7.82 -38.55
CA ALA A 115 -38.49 7.28 -38.13
C ALA A 115 -37.95 8.02 -36.89
N ALA A 116 -37.61 7.28 -35.84
CA ALA A 116 -37.06 7.85 -34.63
C ALA A 116 -35.62 8.36 -34.84
N CYS A 117 -35.35 9.57 -34.38
CA CYS A 117 -34.00 10.11 -34.35
C CYS A 117 -33.26 9.57 -33.11
N VAL A 118 -32.16 8.85 -33.33
CA VAL A 118 -31.36 8.24 -32.26
C VAL A 118 -30.02 8.95 -32.16
N LYS A 119 -29.70 9.47 -30.97
CA LYS A 119 -28.39 10.02 -30.67
C LYS A 119 -27.52 8.96 -30.01
N VAL A 120 -26.36 8.70 -30.60
CA VAL A 120 -25.39 7.71 -30.12
C VAL A 120 -24.17 8.43 -29.58
N LYS A 121 -23.75 8.08 -28.37
CA LYS A 121 -22.55 8.61 -27.74
C LYS A 121 -21.43 7.58 -27.82
N ALA A 122 -20.61 7.69 -28.87
CA ALA A 122 -19.35 6.96 -28.96
C ALA A 122 -18.23 7.72 -28.24
N ARG A 123 -17.36 7.01 -27.53
CA ARG A 123 -16.20 7.55 -26.84
C ARG A 123 -15.00 6.64 -27.07
N ILE A 124 -13.85 7.24 -27.39
CA ILE A 124 -12.54 6.62 -27.20
C ILE A 124 -12.10 6.94 -25.77
N ASN A 125 -11.94 5.92 -24.93
CA ASN A 125 -11.53 6.13 -23.54
C ASN A 125 -10.04 6.50 -23.45
N ILE A 126 -9.56 6.80 -22.24
CA ILE A 126 -8.15 7.18 -22.02
C ILE A 126 -7.14 6.08 -22.40
N HIS A 127 -7.60 4.85 -22.63
CA HIS A 127 -6.77 3.73 -23.06
C HIS A 127 -6.81 3.51 -24.58
N GLY A 128 -7.44 4.41 -25.34
CA GLY A 128 -7.56 4.30 -26.79
C GLY A 128 -8.65 3.32 -27.26
N VAL A 129 -9.49 2.80 -26.37
CA VAL A 129 -10.53 1.81 -26.71
C VAL A 129 -11.83 2.52 -27.08
N LEU A 130 -12.33 2.23 -28.29
CA LEU A 130 -13.64 2.70 -28.75
C LEU A 130 -14.76 1.97 -28.02
N THR A 131 -15.67 2.74 -27.42
CA THR A 131 -16.87 2.25 -26.74
C THR A 131 -18.08 3.07 -27.14
N VAL A 132 -19.27 2.47 -27.10
CA VAL A 132 -20.55 3.19 -27.21
C VAL A 132 -21.16 3.23 -25.81
N GLU A 133 -21.12 4.40 -25.17
CA GLU A 133 -21.56 4.56 -23.77
C GLU A 133 -23.10 4.55 -23.64
N SER A 134 -23.79 5.18 -24.60
CA SER A 134 -25.24 5.28 -24.57
C SER A 134 -25.80 5.54 -25.97
N ALA A 135 -27.04 5.12 -26.17
CA ALA A 135 -27.88 5.54 -27.27
C ALA A 135 -29.24 5.92 -26.71
N TYR A 136 -29.86 6.98 -27.23
CA TYR A 136 -31.19 7.41 -26.77
C TYR A 136 -31.98 8.07 -27.90
N VAL A 137 -33.30 7.99 -27.81
CA VAL A 137 -34.22 8.66 -28.75
C VAL A 137 -34.32 10.14 -28.41
N VAL A 138 -34.30 10.99 -29.42
CA VAL A 138 -34.52 12.43 -29.32
C VAL A 138 -35.74 12.85 -30.15
N GLU A 139 -36.50 13.81 -29.64
CA GLU A 139 -37.61 14.44 -30.35
C GLU A 139 -37.38 15.94 -30.51
N GLU A 140 -37.75 16.49 -31.67
CA GLU A 140 -37.76 17.94 -31.90
C GLU A 140 -38.98 18.57 -31.20
N VAL A 141 -38.74 19.37 -30.17
CA VAL A 141 -39.76 20.18 -29.51
C VAL A 141 -39.48 21.65 -29.82
N VAL A 142 -40.48 22.35 -30.34
CA VAL A 142 -40.40 23.81 -30.55
C VAL A 142 -40.60 24.48 -29.19
N LYS A 143 -39.57 25.19 -28.70
CA LYS A 143 -39.65 26.03 -27.51
C LYS A 143 -39.60 27.51 -27.93
N GLU A 144 -40.43 28.32 -27.29
CA GLU A 144 -40.39 29.78 -27.43
C GLU A 144 -39.39 30.34 -26.41
N GLU A 145 -38.35 31.01 -26.89
CA GLU A 145 -37.33 31.66 -26.06
C GLU A 145 -37.39 33.18 -26.26
N LEU A 146 -37.17 33.94 -25.20
CA LEU A 146 -37.15 35.41 -25.26
C LEU A 146 -35.84 35.88 -25.90
N VAL A 147 -35.93 36.84 -26.81
CA VAL A 147 -34.77 37.49 -27.46
C VAL A 147 -34.25 38.58 -26.53
N ASP A 148 -32.99 38.50 -26.11
CA ASP A 148 -32.35 39.53 -25.28
C ASP A 148 -32.29 40.88 -26.02
N GLU A 149 -32.77 41.96 -25.38
CA GLU A 149 -32.95 43.32 -25.91
C GLU A 149 -31.66 44.11 -26.22
N LYS A 150 -30.56 43.45 -26.61
CA LYS A 150 -29.29 44.16 -26.91
C LYS A 150 -28.94 44.34 -28.39
N GLU A 151 -29.84 44.00 -29.30
CA GLU A 151 -29.73 44.41 -30.70
C GLU A 151 -31.06 45.00 -31.21
N GLY A 152 -31.21 46.31 -31.05
CA GLY A 152 -32.25 47.09 -31.71
C GLY A 152 -32.99 48.01 -30.75
N GLY A 153 -32.55 49.28 -30.68
CA GLY A 153 -33.29 50.31 -29.98
C GLY A 153 -34.65 50.55 -30.63
N ALA A 154 -35.71 50.32 -29.87
CA ALA A 154 -37.02 50.95 -30.03
C ALA A 154 -37.81 50.75 -28.72
N GLU A 155 -38.34 51.87 -28.21
CA GLU A 155 -39.27 51.94 -27.09
C GLU A 155 -40.64 51.34 -27.46
N ASP A 156 -41.32 50.80 -26.44
CA ASP A 156 -42.71 50.31 -26.41
C ASP A 156 -43.09 49.06 -27.24
N LEU A 157 -42.82 47.89 -26.64
CA LEU A 157 -43.60 46.66 -26.89
C LEU A 157 -44.04 46.04 -25.54
N ASP A 158 -45.35 45.93 -25.32
CA ASP A 158 -46.01 45.39 -24.11
C ASP A 158 -45.94 43.83 -24.02
N ALA A 159 -45.07 43.19 -24.82
CA ALA A 159 -44.88 41.75 -24.84
C ALA A 159 -43.44 41.40 -25.25
N PRO A 160 -42.75 40.50 -24.52
CA PRO A 160 -41.35 40.17 -24.81
C PRO A 160 -41.25 39.41 -26.15
N LEU A 161 -40.30 39.79 -27.01
CA LEU A 161 -40.08 39.18 -28.32
C LEU A 161 -39.66 37.71 -28.15
N THR A 162 -40.58 36.77 -28.42
CA THR A 162 -40.31 35.32 -28.40
C THR A 162 -39.85 34.84 -29.78
N ARG A 163 -38.72 34.13 -29.85
CA ARG A 163 -38.30 33.35 -31.03
C ARG A 163 -38.59 31.87 -30.80
N LYS A 164 -39.24 31.23 -31.78
CA LYS A 164 -39.41 29.77 -31.81
C LYS A 164 -38.07 29.11 -32.18
N VAL A 165 -37.50 28.38 -31.23
CA VAL A 165 -36.26 27.60 -31.40
C VAL A 165 -36.62 26.11 -31.33
N LYS A 166 -36.15 25.34 -32.32
CA LYS A 166 -36.26 23.87 -32.29
C LYS A 166 -35.20 23.31 -31.34
N LYS A 167 -35.61 22.61 -30.28
CA LYS A 167 -34.70 21.92 -29.34
C LYS A 167 -34.94 20.41 -29.37
N LEU A 168 -33.86 19.65 -29.41
CA LEU A 168 -33.88 18.19 -29.30
C LEU A 168 -33.94 17.79 -27.82
N VAL A 169 -34.99 17.06 -27.43
CA VAL A 169 -35.20 16.59 -26.05
C VAL A 169 -35.05 15.07 -26.00
N LYS A 170 -34.29 14.55 -25.02
CA LYS A 170 -34.13 13.11 -24.78
C LYS A 170 -35.45 12.50 -24.28
N LYS A 171 -35.92 11.45 -24.94
CA LYS A 171 -37.21 10.80 -24.65
C LYS A 171 -37.09 9.38 -24.06
N GLY A 172 -35.95 8.71 -24.23
CA GLY A 172 -35.73 7.40 -23.62
C GLY A 172 -34.38 6.78 -24.00
N ASP A 173 -33.81 6.00 -23.07
CA ASP A 173 -32.56 5.27 -23.28
C ASP A 173 -32.78 3.97 -24.06
N LEU A 174 -31.84 3.68 -24.96
CA LEU A 174 -31.85 2.48 -25.79
C LEU A 174 -30.74 1.53 -25.34
N PRO A 175 -31.03 0.23 -25.19
CA PRO A 175 -30.01 -0.76 -24.88
C PRO A 175 -28.99 -0.89 -26.01
N VAL A 176 -27.72 -0.79 -25.65
CA VAL A 176 -26.57 -0.97 -26.55
C VAL A 176 -25.96 -2.34 -26.28
N VAL A 177 -25.85 -3.17 -27.31
CA VAL A 177 -25.15 -4.46 -27.25
C VAL A 177 -23.84 -4.32 -28.01
N SER A 178 -22.72 -4.52 -27.34
CA SER A 178 -21.39 -4.40 -27.90
C SER A 178 -20.79 -5.78 -28.15
N ALA A 179 -20.27 -6.01 -29.36
CA ALA A 179 -19.45 -7.17 -29.70
C ALA A 179 -18.08 -6.64 -30.14
N THR A 180 -17.10 -6.70 -29.24
CA THR A 180 -15.73 -6.23 -29.46
C THR A 180 -14.76 -7.41 -29.38
N SER A 181 -13.46 -7.14 -29.50
CA SER A 181 -12.40 -8.12 -29.21
C SER A 181 -12.22 -8.43 -27.72
N SER A 182 -12.98 -7.78 -26.85
CA SER A 182 -12.94 -8.02 -25.40
C SER A 182 -13.54 -9.38 -25.06
N LEU A 183 -12.95 -10.06 -24.07
CA LEU A 183 -13.51 -11.29 -23.54
C LEU A 183 -14.86 -11.04 -22.86
N ASP A 184 -15.78 -11.98 -23.00
CA ASP A 184 -17.06 -11.94 -22.29
C ASP A 184 -16.85 -12.06 -20.78
N ARG A 185 -17.72 -11.42 -19.98
CA ARG A 185 -17.62 -11.45 -18.52
C ARG A 185 -17.70 -12.86 -17.95
N SER A 186 -18.47 -13.76 -18.54
CA SER A 186 -18.55 -15.16 -18.11
C SER A 186 -17.21 -15.88 -18.27
N LEU A 187 -16.58 -15.74 -19.45
CA LEU A 187 -15.27 -16.29 -19.73
C LEU A 187 -14.17 -15.66 -18.85
N ILE A 188 -14.23 -14.35 -18.59
CA ILE A 188 -13.30 -13.69 -17.65
C ILE A 188 -13.42 -14.30 -16.24
N ASN A 189 -14.63 -14.58 -15.77
CA ASN A 189 -14.84 -15.19 -14.46
C ASN A 189 -14.31 -16.63 -14.42
N GLU A 190 -14.52 -17.42 -15.48
CA GLU A 190 -13.96 -18.77 -15.60
C GLU A 190 -12.42 -18.74 -15.59
N LEU A 191 -11.80 -17.85 -16.37
CA LEU A 191 -10.35 -17.71 -16.40
C LEU A 191 -9.79 -17.22 -15.05
N ARG A 192 -10.51 -16.35 -14.35
CA ARG A 192 -10.15 -15.94 -12.98
C ARG A 192 -10.22 -17.10 -12.01
N GLU A 193 -11.23 -17.95 -12.09
CA GLU A 193 -11.34 -19.13 -11.24
C GLU A 193 -10.17 -20.09 -11.47
N LYS A 194 -9.82 -20.37 -12.73
CA LYS A 194 -8.64 -21.16 -13.09
C LYS A 194 -7.33 -20.54 -12.57
N GLU A 195 -7.16 -19.23 -12.69
CA GLU A 195 -6.00 -18.53 -12.12
C GLU A 195 -5.93 -18.68 -10.61
N MET A 196 -7.07 -18.56 -9.92
CA MET A 196 -7.14 -18.74 -8.47
C MET A 196 -6.82 -20.17 -8.04
N GLU A 197 -7.21 -21.17 -8.83
CA GLU A 197 -6.81 -22.57 -8.61
C GLU A 197 -5.30 -22.77 -8.75
N MET A 198 -4.68 -22.17 -9.79
CA MET A 198 -3.23 -22.22 -9.98
C MET A 198 -2.48 -21.53 -8.84
N ILE A 199 -2.92 -20.33 -8.44
CA ILE A 199 -2.35 -19.61 -7.28
C ILE A 199 -2.45 -20.44 -6.00
N ALA A 200 -3.60 -21.09 -5.77
CA ALA A 200 -3.80 -21.94 -4.60
C ALA A 200 -2.88 -23.17 -4.62
N SER A 201 -2.69 -23.77 -5.80
CA SER A 201 -1.75 -24.89 -6.00
C SER A 201 -0.31 -24.47 -5.74
N ASP A 202 0.15 -23.38 -6.34
CA ASP A 202 1.51 -22.85 -6.15
C ASP A 202 1.77 -22.50 -4.68
N LYS A 203 0.79 -21.84 -4.04
CA LYS A 203 0.88 -21.54 -2.61
C LYS A 203 0.96 -22.81 -1.77
N LEU A 204 0.20 -23.85 -2.09
CA LEU A 204 0.26 -25.11 -1.34
C LEU A 204 1.63 -25.77 -1.45
N VAL A 205 2.26 -25.74 -2.63
CA VAL A 205 3.62 -26.24 -2.84
C VAL A 205 4.61 -25.45 -1.96
N VAL A 206 4.61 -24.13 -2.08
CA VAL A 206 5.48 -23.25 -1.28
C VAL A 206 5.27 -23.45 0.21
N ASP A 207 4.02 -23.48 0.67
CA ASP A 207 3.68 -23.70 2.08
C ASP A 207 4.13 -25.09 2.58
N THR A 208 4.12 -26.11 1.72
CA THR A 208 4.57 -27.47 2.05
C THR A 208 6.08 -27.51 2.19
N GLU A 209 6.82 -26.91 1.25
CA GLU A 209 8.28 -26.77 1.32
C GLU A 209 8.71 -25.94 2.55
N MET A 210 8.00 -24.85 2.85
CA MET A 210 8.24 -24.07 4.07
C MET A 210 8.02 -24.90 5.34
N ALA A 211 6.98 -25.75 5.38
CA ALA A 211 6.73 -26.64 6.51
C ALA A 211 7.83 -27.71 6.66
N LYS A 212 8.30 -28.28 5.55
CA LYS A 212 9.44 -29.22 5.50
C LYS A 212 10.70 -28.56 6.06
N ASN A 213 11.05 -27.38 5.54
CA ASN A 213 12.22 -26.61 5.99
C ASN A 213 12.12 -26.22 7.47
N SER A 214 10.91 -25.84 7.94
CA SER A 214 10.69 -25.50 9.35
C SER A 214 10.94 -26.69 10.29
N LEU A 215 10.53 -27.90 9.87
CA LEU A 215 10.81 -29.14 10.59
C LEU A 215 12.30 -29.45 10.59
N GLU A 216 12.95 -29.39 9.42
CA GLU A 216 14.38 -29.65 9.25
C GLU A 216 15.23 -28.70 10.10
N GLU A 217 14.98 -27.39 10.02
CA GLU A 217 15.66 -26.38 10.82
C GLU A 217 15.50 -26.65 12.30
N PHE A 218 14.27 -26.93 12.76
CA PHE A 218 14.00 -27.22 14.16
C PHE A 218 14.80 -28.45 14.64
N ILE A 219 14.88 -29.51 13.82
CA ILE A 219 15.62 -30.72 14.16
C ILE A 219 17.11 -30.42 14.32
N TYR A 220 17.74 -29.80 13.32
CA TYR A 220 19.17 -29.49 13.35
C TYR A 220 19.55 -28.54 14.48
N ASP A 221 18.83 -27.43 14.59
CA ASP A 221 19.12 -26.38 15.57
C ASP A 221 18.91 -26.88 17.00
N THR A 222 17.77 -27.54 17.26
CA THR A 222 17.43 -28.01 18.61
C THR A 222 18.36 -29.12 19.05
N ARG A 223 18.68 -30.09 18.19
CA ARG A 223 19.59 -31.19 18.51
C ARG A 223 20.97 -30.70 18.90
N SER A 224 21.55 -29.79 18.09
CA SER A 224 22.86 -29.19 18.38
C SER A 224 22.85 -28.44 19.73
N LYS A 225 21.81 -27.66 19.99
CA LYS A 225 21.69 -26.86 21.21
C LYS A 225 21.43 -27.69 22.46
N VAL A 226 20.69 -28.80 22.36
CA VAL A 226 20.41 -29.71 23.49
C VAL A 226 21.60 -30.64 23.75
N ASN A 227 22.29 -31.08 22.69
CA ASN A 227 23.44 -31.97 22.78
C ASN A 227 24.76 -31.21 22.97
N GLY A 228 24.90 -30.57 24.13
CA GLY A 228 26.14 -29.88 24.55
C GLY A 228 26.16 -28.37 24.29
N GLY A 229 25.18 -27.84 23.56
CA GLY A 229 25.00 -26.40 23.36
C GLY A 229 24.24 -25.69 24.48
N ILE A 230 23.64 -24.54 24.13
CA ILE A 230 23.04 -23.58 25.08
C ILE A 230 21.79 -24.10 25.80
N LEU A 231 21.08 -25.09 25.22
CA LEU A 231 19.83 -25.63 25.80
C LEU A 231 20.07 -26.82 26.73
N LYS A 232 21.31 -27.31 26.87
CA LYS A 232 21.64 -28.54 27.59
C LYS A 232 21.18 -28.57 29.06
N ASP A 233 21.13 -27.40 29.73
CA ASP A 233 20.73 -27.29 31.14
C ASP A 233 19.21 -27.08 31.33
N TYR A 234 18.48 -26.77 30.24
CA TYR A 234 17.06 -26.39 30.26
C TYR A 234 16.12 -27.56 29.93
N ILE A 235 16.69 -28.71 29.56
CA ILE A 235 16.00 -29.97 29.36
C ILE A 235 16.09 -30.84 30.62
N ASN A 236 15.02 -31.56 30.93
CA ASN A 236 15.03 -32.55 31.99
C ASN A 236 15.99 -33.70 31.60
N PRO A 237 16.98 -34.06 32.44
CA PRO A 237 17.92 -35.13 32.12
C PRO A 237 17.24 -36.47 31.78
N ALA A 238 16.10 -36.78 32.40
CA ALA A 238 15.34 -38.01 32.14
C ALA A 238 14.74 -38.07 30.73
N ASP A 239 14.45 -36.92 30.12
CA ASP A 239 13.81 -36.81 28.81
C ASP A 239 14.83 -36.57 27.68
N LYS A 240 16.07 -36.21 28.03
CA LYS A 240 17.08 -35.73 27.08
C LYS A 240 17.47 -36.79 26.03
N GLU A 241 17.82 -37.99 26.48
CA GLU A 241 18.27 -39.05 25.57
C GLU A 241 17.16 -39.47 24.61
N LYS A 242 15.94 -39.62 25.14
CA LYS A 242 14.75 -39.92 24.33
C LYS A 242 14.48 -38.83 23.30
N PHE A 243 14.50 -37.55 23.71
CA PHE A 243 14.24 -36.45 22.79
C PHE A 243 15.30 -36.34 21.68
N ILE A 244 16.57 -36.61 21.98
CA ILE A 244 17.62 -36.67 20.95
C ILE A 244 17.35 -37.82 19.97
N ALA A 245 16.91 -38.98 20.46
CA ALA A 245 16.51 -40.09 19.59
C ALA A 245 15.31 -39.71 18.71
N ASP A 246 14.26 -39.10 19.29
CA ASP A 246 13.07 -38.64 18.55
C ASP A 246 13.46 -37.62 17.44
N LEU A 247 14.43 -36.74 17.69
CA LEU A 247 14.96 -35.80 16.68
C LEU A 247 15.72 -36.49 15.55
N ASN A 248 16.53 -37.51 15.85
CA ASN A 248 17.24 -38.29 14.82
C ASN A 248 16.27 -39.13 13.99
N ASP A 249 15.26 -39.72 14.63
CA ASP A 249 14.23 -40.50 13.93
C ASP A 249 13.41 -39.62 12.99
N ALA A 250 13.10 -38.38 13.41
CA ALA A 250 12.43 -37.40 12.56
C ALA A 250 13.31 -36.94 11.38
N GLU A 251 14.63 -36.82 11.55
CA GLU A 251 15.57 -36.52 10.47
C GLU A 251 15.63 -37.66 9.45
N ASN A 252 15.79 -38.90 9.92
CA ASN A 252 15.82 -40.07 9.05
C ASN A 252 14.49 -40.19 8.27
N TRP A 253 13.36 -40.00 8.95
CA TRP A 253 12.06 -39.97 8.30
C TRP A 253 11.96 -38.91 7.20
N LEU A 254 12.55 -37.71 7.40
CA LEU A 254 12.52 -36.62 6.42
C LEU A 254 13.22 -36.99 5.10
N TYR A 255 14.29 -37.79 5.18
CA TYR A 255 15.07 -38.23 4.00
C TYR A 255 14.58 -39.53 3.38
N ASP A 256 13.68 -40.26 4.05
CA ASP A 256 13.08 -41.51 3.58
C ASP A 256 11.60 -41.32 3.23
N GLU A 257 10.69 -41.83 4.07
CA GLU A 257 9.24 -41.85 3.83
C GLU A 257 8.60 -40.46 3.81
N GLY A 258 9.26 -39.48 4.41
CA GLY A 258 8.79 -38.12 4.58
C GLY A 258 9.20 -37.15 3.49
N ASP A 259 9.94 -37.57 2.46
CA ASP A 259 10.50 -36.64 1.47
C ASP A 259 9.43 -35.87 0.67
N GLU A 260 8.29 -36.53 0.38
CA GLU A 260 7.14 -35.97 -0.35
C GLU A 260 5.86 -35.92 0.51
N ALA A 261 6.00 -35.80 1.83
CA ALA A 261 4.84 -35.75 2.73
C ALA A 261 4.03 -34.45 2.55
N THR A 262 2.74 -34.52 2.89
CA THR A 262 1.87 -33.33 2.84
C THR A 262 2.23 -32.32 3.94
N LYS A 263 1.90 -31.03 3.72
CA LYS A 263 2.06 -29.95 4.72
C LYS A 263 1.58 -30.33 6.12
N SER A 264 0.40 -30.95 6.22
CA SER A 264 -0.18 -31.31 7.52
C SER A 264 0.68 -32.31 8.29
N VAL A 265 1.31 -33.25 7.58
CA VAL A 265 2.20 -34.26 8.18
C VAL A 265 3.47 -33.62 8.72
N TYR A 266 4.13 -32.72 7.96
CA TYR A 266 5.29 -31.98 8.46
C TYR A 266 4.95 -31.15 9.69
N THR A 267 3.81 -30.44 9.67
CA THR A 267 3.38 -29.63 10.81
C THR A 267 3.05 -30.49 12.03
N ALA A 268 2.47 -31.68 11.85
CA ALA A 268 2.17 -32.60 12.94
C ALA A 268 3.46 -33.14 13.58
N LYS A 269 4.44 -33.57 12.75
CA LYS A 269 5.75 -34.00 13.22
C LYS A 269 6.50 -32.91 13.99
N LEU A 270 6.47 -31.67 13.47
CA LEU A 270 7.04 -30.53 14.19
C LEU A 270 6.33 -30.30 15.53
N ALA A 271 5.00 -30.37 15.56
CA ALA A 271 4.23 -30.20 16.78
C ALA A 271 4.55 -31.28 17.84
N GLU A 272 4.73 -32.54 17.43
CA GLU A 272 5.15 -33.64 18.30
C GLU A 272 6.49 -33.32 18.98
N LEU A 273 7.50 -32.88 18.21
CA LEU A 273 8.81 -32.51 18.75
C LEU A 273 8.75 -31.25 19.63
N GLN A 274 7.87 -30.31 19.31
CA GLN A 274 7.67 -29.09 20.08
C GLN A 274 7.05 -29.34 21.46
N VAL A 275 6.39 -30.48 21.71
CA VAL A 275 5.91 -30.84 23.06
C VAL A 275 7.04 -30.83 24.08
N ILE A 276 8.24 -31.29 23.69
CA ILE A 276 9.43 -31.29 24.55
C ILE A 276 10.31 -30.07 24.25
N GLY A 277 10.62 -29.82 22.98
CA GLY A 277 11.56 -28.75 22.60
C GLY A 277 11.03 -27.34 22.86
N GLY A 278 9.72 -27.11 22.70
CA GLY A 278 9.08 -25.83 22.93
C GLY A 278 9.28 -25.32 24.36
N PRO A 279 8.91 -26.08 25.40
CA PRO A 279 9.18 -25.74 26.79
C PRO A 279 10.67 -25.50 27.10
N VAL A 280 11.57 -26.29 26.51
CA VAL A 280 13.03 -26.14 26.71
C VAL A 280 13.52 -24.79 26.16
N ILE A 281 13.14 -24.46 24.93
CA ILE A 281 13.47 -23.17 24.30
C ILE A 281 12.85 -22.02 25.09
N GLN A 282 11.61 -22.16 25.55
CA GLN A 282 10.94 -21.13 26.35
C GLN A 282 11.64 -20.89 27.69
N ARG A 283 12.05 -21.94 28.41
CA ARG A 283 12.80 -21.79 29.67
C ARG A 283 14.11 -21.03 29.47
N TYR A 284 14.83 -21.33 28.38
CA TYR A 284 16.05 -20.59 28.03
C TYR A 284 15.75 -19.12 27.72
N ARG A 285 14.76 -18.84 26.87
CA ARG A 285 14.34 -17.47 26.53
C ARG A 285 13.93 -16.67 27.78
N GLU A 286 13.18 -17.28 28.69
CA GLU A 286 12.81 -16.65 29.96
C GLU A 286 14.02 -16.43 30.87
N ALA A 287 14.97 -17.35 30.91
CA ALA A 287 16.20 -17.17 31.69
C ALA A 287 17.01 -15.94 31.21
N GLU A 288 17.08 -15.71 29.91
CA GLU A 288 17.74 -14.54 29.32
C GLU A 288 16.93 -13.25 29.51
N ALA A 289 15.60 -13.32 29.35
CA ALA A 289 14.74 -12.13 29.37
C ALA A 289 14.42 -11.60 30.78
N ARG A 290 14.33 -12.47 31.79
CA ARG A 290 13.88 -12.08 33.13
C ARG A 290 14.79 -11.09 33.85
N PRO A 291 16.13 -11.23 33.86
CA PRO A 291 16.99 -10.25 34.51
C PRO A 291 16.79 -8.83 33.96
N THR A 292 16.64 -8.71 32.64
CA THR A 292 16.34 -7.44 31.96
C THR A 292 14.98 -6.89 32.38
N ALA A 293 13.93 -7.70 32.36
CA ALA A 293 12.59 -7.27 32.79
C ALA A 293 12.56 -6.84 34.27
N ALA A 294 13.26 -7.57 35.14
CA ALA A 294 13.34 -7.24 36.56
C ALA A 294 14.11 -5.94 36.81
N ARG A 295 15.19 -5.69 36.05
CA ARG A 295 15.93 -4.42 36.09
C ARG A 295 15.03 -3.25 35.67
N GLU A 296 14.30 -3.39 34.57
CA GLU A 296 13.36 -2.35 34.10
C GLU A 296 12.27 -2.04 35.14
N LEU A 297 11.71 -3.07 35.79
CA LEU A 297 10.74 -2.89 36.87
C LEU A 297 11.35 -2.13 38.05
N ARG A 298 12.55 -2.50 38.50
CA ARG A 298 13.27 -1.83 39.59
C ARG A 298 13.59 -0.37 39.26
N GLU A 299 14.05 -0.10 38.05
CA GLU A 299 14.32 1.26 37.58
C GLU A 299 13.04 2.10 37.59
N THR A 300 11.93 1.54 37.10
CA THR A 300 10.61 2.20 37.13
C THR A 300 10.14 2.47 38.56
N ILE A 301 10.27 1.49 39.46
CA ILE A 301 9.94 1.64 40.89
C ILE A 301 10.74 2.79 41.50
N ASN A 302 12.06 2.82 41.29
CA ASN A 302 12.93 3.86 41.82
C ASN A 302 12.59 5.25 41.27
N GLN A 303 12.30 5.36 39.97
CA GLN A 303 11.86 6.60 39.35
C GLN A 303 10.55 7.11 39.94
N LEU A 304 9.54 6.25 40.08
CA LEU A 304 8.24 6.63 40.62
C LEU A 304 8.30 6.95 42.11
N MET A 305 9.11 6.22 42.90
CA MET A 305 9.35 6.55 44.31
C MET A 305 10.00 7.92 44.44
N SER A 306 11.05 8.20 43.65
CA SER A 306 11.71 9.51 43.64
C SER A 306 10.75 10.65 43.29
N GLN A 307 9.90 10.47 42.28
CA GLN A 307 8.88 11.47 41.90
C GLN A 307 7.83 11.67 42.99
N ALA A 308 7.35 10.59 43.62
CA ALA A 308 6.36 10.66 44.69
C ALA A 308 6.91 11.32 45.96
N THR A 309 8.21 11.19 46.24
CA THR A 309 8.86 11.83 47.40
C THR A 309 9.55 13.15 47.09
N SER A 310 9.51 13.61 45.83
CA SER A 310 10.17 14.85 45.41
C SER A 310 9.46 16.09 45.99
N SER A 311 10.27 17.06 46.41
CA SER A 311 9.85 18.38 46.85
C SER A 311 9.76 19.41 45.71
N GLU A 312 9.86 18.97 44.46
CA GLU A 312 9.73 19.84 43.29
C GLU A 312 8.34 20.48 43.18
N ASP A 313 8.32 21.76 42.78
CA ASP A 313 7.10 22.58 42.67
C ASP A 313 6.05 22.01 41.71
N LYS A 314 6.44 21.18 40.74
CA LYS A 314 5.51 20.47 39.84
C LYS A 314 4.69 19.38 40.54
N TYR A 315 5.06 18.94 41.73
CA TYR A 315 4.33 17.92 42.50
C TYR A 315 3.73 18.47 43.80
N ALA A 316 3.93 19.75 44.11
CA ALA A 316 3.51 20.36 45.39
C ALA A 316 1.98 20.38 45.58
N HIS A 317 1.21 20.40 44.50
CA HIS A 317 -0.25 20.43 44.52
C HIS A 317 -0.91 19.04 44.62
N ILE A 318 -0.14 17.95 44.52
CA ILE A 318 -0.66 16.58 44.63
C ILE A 318 -0.83 16.23 46.11
N PRO A 319 -2.01 15.74 46.55
CA PRO A 319 -2.24 15.36 47.94
C PRO A 319 -1.25 14.31 48.43
N GLU A 320 -0.76 14.47 49.67
CA GLU A 320 0.20 13.56 50.29
C GLU A 320 -0.33 12.12 50.39
N ALA A 321 -1.63 11.94 50.62
CA ALA A 321 -2.28 10.63 50.60
C ALA A 321 -2.16 9.91 49.25
N GLU A 322 -2.22 10.64 48.13
CA GLU A 322 -2.08 10.06 46.80
C GLU A 322 -0.61 9.73 46.49
N LYS A 323 0.33 10.59 46.90
CA LYS A 323 1.78 10.30 46.84
C LYS A 323 2.13 9.05 47.64
N ASN A 324 1.59 8.93 48.86
CA ASN A 324 1.79 7.77 49.72
C ASN A 324 1.20 6.48 49.10
N SER A 325 0.09 6.58 48.37
CA SER A 325 -0.48 5.43 47.65
C SER A 325 0.43 4.91 46.52
N ILE A 326 1.19 5.79 45.85
CA ILE A 326 2.21 5.41 44.87
C ILE A 326 3.36 4.70 45.58
N VAL A 327 3.86 5.26 46.68
CA VAL A 327 4.95 4.66 47.46
C VAL A 327 4.57 3.27 47.97
N GLU A 328 3.36 3.09 48.49
CA GLU A 328 2.86 1.80 48.95
C GLU A 328 2.78 0.78 47.81
N LYS A 329 2.27 1.18 46.63
CA LYS A 329 2.17 0.29 45.47
C LYS A 329 3.55 -0.10 44.93
N CYS A 330 4.49 0.83 44.87
CA CYS A 330 5.89 0.59 44.50
C CYS A 330 6.58 -0.36 45.51
N SER A 331 6.40 -0.16 46.81
CA SER A 331 6.95 -1.04 47.85
C SER A 331 6.41 -2.45 47.76
N LYS A 332 5.08 -2.63 47.57
CA LYS A 332 4.48 -3.94 47.35
C LYS A 332 5.03 -4.65 46.11
N ALA A 333 5.23 -3.91 45.02
CA ALA A 333 5.80 -4.46 43.80
C ALA A 333 7.28 -4.85 43.96
N GLN A 334 8.06 -4.06 44.71
CA GLN A 334 9.45 -4.37 45.05
C GLN A 334 9.55 -5.67 45.85
N THR A 335 8.78 -5.81 46.92
CA THR A 335 8.75 -7.05 47.72
C THR A 335 8.22 -8.23 46.90
N TRP A 336 7.27 -8.01 46.00
CA TRP A 336 6.77 -9.06 45.11
C TRP A 336 7.87 -9.60 44.18
N ILE A 337 8.63 -8.72 43.52
CA ILE A 337 9.69 -9.16 42.60
C ILE A 337 10.83 -9.86 43.35
N GLU A 338 11.21 -9.36 44.53
CA GLU A 338 12.23 -9.99 45.39
C GLU A 338 11.82 -11.41 45.82
N ASN A 339 10.61 -11.58 46.33
CA ASN A 339 10.08 -12.90 46.71
C ASN A 339 9.99 -13.87 45.52
N LYS A 340 9.64 -13.36 44.33
CA LYS A 340 9.53 -14.18 43.12
C LYS A 340 10.91 -14.59 42.59
N GLU A 341 11.89 -13.70 42.60
CA GLU A 341 13.27 -14.00 42.23
C GLU A 341 13.93 -14.98 43.19
N GLU A 342 13.72 -14.83 44.50
CA GLU A 342 14.22 -15.77 45.51
C GLU A 342 13.67 -17.17 45.24
N ARG A 343 12.34 -17.31 45.10
CA ARG A 343 11.72 -18.59 44.74
C ARG A 343 12.24 -19.14 43.41
N GLN A 344 12.49 -18.27 42.43
CA GLN A 344 13.00 -18.68 41.13
C GLN A 344 14.45 -19.19 41.21
N SER A 345 15.28 -18.63 42.09
CA SER A 345 16.66 -19.06 42.31
C SER A 345 16.79 -20.46 42.92
N MET A 346 15.74 -20.92 43.61
CA MET A 346 15.65 -22.27 44.18
C MET A 346 15.23 -23.33 43.15
N MET A 347 14.69 -22.91 42.00
CA MET A 347 14.22 -23.82 40.96
C MET A 347 15.37 -24.28 40.06
N LYS A 348 15.24 -25.49 39.53
CA LYS A 348 16.18 -25.98 38.52
C LYS A 348 15.86 -25.36 37.16
N LYS A 349 16.88 -25.18 36.31
CA LYS A 349 16.74 -24.56 34.98
C LYS A 349 15.76 -25.29 34.04
N TYR A 350 15.57 -26.59 34.23
CA TYR A 350 14.64 -27.41 33.46
C TYR A 350 13.23 -27.50 34.06
N GLU A 351 12.96 -26.82 35.17
CA GLU A 351 11.62 -26.75 35.77
C GLU A 351 10.84 -25.55 35.22
N VAL A 352 9.52 -25.58 35.39
CA VAL A 352 8.66 -24.47 34.96
C VAL A 352 9.01 -23.23 35.80
N PRO A 353 9.25 -22.07 35.17
CA PRO A 353 9.59 -20.86 35.89
C PRO A 353 8.45 -20.39 36.80
N VAL A 354 8.80 -19.88 37.99
CA VAL A 354 7.87 -19.35 39.01
C VAL A 354 7.32 -17.97 38.63
N ILE A 355 8.04 -17.30 37.74
CA ILE A 355 7.70 -16.00 37.17
C ILE A 355 8.25 -15.91 35.74
N THR A 356 7.48 -15.30 34.87
CA THR A 356 7.83 -15.00 33.47
C THR A 356 8.18 -13.52 33.30
N SER A 357 8.97 -13.21 32.29
CA SER A 357 9.28 -11.84 31.88
C SER A 357 8.03 -11.04 31.51
N ALA A 358 7.02 -11.69 30.93
CA ALA A 358 5.72 -11.08 30.62
C ALA A 358 4.96 -10.64 31.89
N GLU A 359 4.93 -11.47 32.94
CA GLU A 359 4.32 -11.10 34.23
C GLU A 359 5.05 -9.93 34.89
N ILE A 360 6.38 -9.88 34.82
CA ILE A 360 7.19 -8.77 35.35
C ILE A 360 6.85 -7.47 34.61
N ARG A 361 6.79 -7.50 33.29
CA ARG A 361 6.42 -6.33 32.46
C ARG A 361 5.00 -5.88 32.74
N LYS A 362 4.06 -6.82 32.89
CA LYS A 362 2.68 -6.48 33.28
C LYS A 362 2.64 -5.78 34.64
N GLN A 363 3.39 -6.28 35.63
CA GLN A 363 3.47 -5.64 36.94
C GLN A 363 4.05 -4.22 36.85
N ARG A 364 5.05 -4.00 36.00
CA ARG A 364 5.59 -2.67 35.70
C ARG A 364 4.51 -1.76 35.13
N ASP A 365 3.82 -2.22 34.09
CA ASP A 365 2.79 -1.44 33.38
C ASP A 365 1.61 -1.09 34.32
N ASP A 366 1.22 -2.02 35.20
CA ASP A 366 0.16 -1.81 36.21
C ASP A 366 0.53 -0.72 37.25
N ILE A 367 1.82 -0.55 37.55
CA ILE A 367 2.30 0.51 38.45
C ILE A 367 2.35 1.84 37.69
N VAL A 368 2.87 1.85 36.47
CA VAL A 368 2.93 3.05 35.62
C VAL A 368 1.52 3.59 35.37
N TYR A 369 0.59 2.74 34.92
CA TYR A 369 -0.79 3.12 34.65
C TYR A 369 -1.49 3.74 35.88
N PHE A 370 -1.13 3.27 37.07
CA PHE A 370 -1.66 3.82 38.32
C PHE A 370 -1.00 5.14 38.73
N ALA A 371 0.32 5.25 38.61
CA ALA A 371 1.07 6.41 39.10
C ALA A 371 1.00 7.61 38.14
N THR A 372 1.01 7.38 36.83
CA THR A 372 1.05 8.45 35.80
C THR A 372 -0.11 9.44 35.91
N PRO A 373 -1.39 9.02 36.06
CA PRO A 373 -2.50 9.97 36.21
C PRO A 373 -2.41 10.84 37.47
N ILE A 374 -1.86 10.29 38.55
CA ILE A 374 -1.67 11.01 39.82
C ILE A 374 -0.54 12.04 39.68
N LEU A 375 0.60 11.62 39.14
CA LEU A 375 1.79 12.47 38.97
C LEU A 375 1.59 13.59 37.93
N ASN A 376 0.68 13.41 36.98
CA ASN A 376 0.35 14.38 35.94
C ASN A 376 -0.93 15.19 36.21
N LYS A 377 -1.45 15.19 37.45
CA LYS A 377 -2.59 16.06 37.79
C LYS A 377 -2.22 17.53 37.51
N PRO A 378 -3.07 18.32 36.84
CA PRO A 378 -2.78 19.73 36.57
C PRO A 378 -2.81 20.55 37.86
N LYS A 379 -1.99 21.60 37.93
CA LYS A 379 -2.04 22.57 39.03
C LYS A 379 -3.40 23.26 39.08
N PRO A 380 -3.99 23.50 40.27
CA PRO A 380 -5.19 24.32 40.38
C PRO A 380 -4.95 25.71 39.76
N LYS A 381 -5.88 26.19 38.94
CA LYS A 381 -5.78 27.55 38.37
C LYS A 381 -5.76 28.56 39.53
N PRO A 382 -4.86 29.58 39.51
CA PRO A 382 -4.87 30.62 40.53
C PRO A 382 -6.23 31.33 40.52
N VAL A 383 -6.82 31.50 41.71
CA VAL A 383 -8.06 32.27 41.89
C VAL A 383 -7.76 33.73 41.51
N VAL A 384 -8.34 34.20 40.40
CA VAL A 384 -8.40 35.64 40.12
C VAL A 384 -9.34 36.23 41.15
N VAL A 385 -8.80 37.01 42.09
CA VAL A 385 -9.59 37.80 43.03
C VAL A 385 -10.13 39.00 42.26
N GLU A 386 -11.42 38.98 41.90
CA GLU A 386 -12.12 40.18 41.49
C GLU A 386 -12.21 41.13 42.69
N THR A 387 -11.57 42.30 42.57
CA THR A 387 -11.75 43.40 43.53
C THR A 387 -13.09 44.10 43.23
N PRO A 388 -14.00 44.30 44.20
CA PRO A 388 -15.32 44.90 43.93
C PRO A 388 -15.26 46.41 43.66
N GLU A 389 -16.01 46.82 42.64
CA GLU A 389 -16.36 48.20 42.25
C GLU A 389 -16.98 49.03 43.39
N GLN A 390 -16.59 50.32 43.47
CA GLN A 390 -17.35 51.38 44.18
C GLN A 390 -17.92 52.36 43.15
N SER A 391 -19.18 52.74 43.34
CA SER A 391 -20.03 53.49 42.40
C SER A 391 -20.14 55.01 42.68
N ALA A 392 -20.00 55.82 41.60
CA ALA A 392 -20.70 57.07 41.20
C ALA A 392 -20.40 58.42 41.93
N PRO A 393 -20.53 59.64 41.29
CA PRO A 393 -21.51 60.00 40.22
C PRO A 393 -21.14 61.02 39.08
N ALA A 394 -21.89 60.88 37.96
CA ALA A 394 -22.53 61.82 36.97
C ALA A 394 -21.80 62.95 36.13
N SER A 395 -21.72 62.69 34.80
CA SER A 395 -22.05 63.46 33.54
C SER A 395 -21.53 64.91 33.25
N PRO A 396 -21.42 65.41 31.96
CA PRO A 396 -22.03 64.96 30.69
C PRO A 396 -21.14 64.90 29.39
N GLU A 397 -21.72 64.37 28.31
CA GLU A 397 -21.30 64.27 26.87
C GLU A 397 -20.97 65.64 26.16
N PRO A 398 -20.46 65.74 24.88
CA PRO A 398 -20.54 64.76 23.76
C PRO A 398 -19.39 64.69 22.71
N LYS A 399 -19.53 63.71 21.77
CA LYS A 399 -19.12 63.65 20.33
C LYS A 399 -17.67 63.27 19.93
N ALA A 400 -17.52 62.12 19.26
CA ALA A 400 -17.50 61.94 17.78
C ALA A 400 -16.63 60.73 17.35
N SER A 401 -17.19 59.87 16.49
CA SER A 401 -16.57 58.77 15.72
C SER A 401 -15.59 59.32 14.64
N PRO A 402 -14.81 58.52 13.86
CA PRO A 402 -15.18 57.20 13.31
C PRO A 402 -14.09 56.12 13.21
N GLU A 403 -14.59 54.96 12.79
CA GLU A 403 -13.95 53.71 12.40
C GLU A 403 -12.81 53.86 11.37
N THR A 404 -11.87 52.91 11.39
CA THR A 404 -11.41 52.26 10.15
C THR A 404 -10.97 50.83 10.44
N LYS A 405 -11.56 49.89 9.71
CA LYS A 405 -11.05 48.54 9.48
C LYS A 405 -9.81 48.63 8.58
N HIS A 406 -8.84 47.73 8.77
CA HIS A 406 -8.12 47.19 7.63
C HIS A 406 -7.77 45.72 7.82
N ASP A 407 -8.29 44.96 6.88
CA ASP A 407 -7.96 43.60 6.48
C ASP A 407 -6.63 43.63 5.68
N ASP A 408 -5.87 42.54 5.80
CA ASP A 408 -5.36 41.69 4.71
C ASP A 408 -3.94 41.11 4.93
N SER A 409 -3.92 39.78 4.97
CA SER A 409 -3.06 38.85 4.20
C SER A 409 -1.53 39.04 4.17
N LYS A 410 -0.77 38.01 4.57
CA LYS A 410 -0.12 37.02 3.67
C LYS A 410 1.05 36.27 4.34
N ASP A 411 1.08 34.98 4.02
CA ASP A 411 2.22 34.11 3.72
C ASP A 411 3.47 34.16 4.62
N MET A 412 3.82 33.00 5.21
CA MET A 412 4.88 32.18 4.64
C MET A 412 4.98 30.83 5.37
N ASP A 413 5.14 29.79 4.55
CA ASP A 413 5.55 28.42 4.90
C ASP A 413 6.83 28.39 5.74
N ILE A 414 7.05 27.30 6.49
CA ILE A 414 8.21 26.40 6.35
C ILE A 414 8.17 25.27 7.41
N ASP A 415 8.32 24.06 6.86
CA ASP A 415 8.70 22.73 7.37
C ASP A 415 7.85 21.96 8.41
#